data_AF-A0A966MSL3-F1
#
_entry.id   AF-A0A966MSL3-F1
#
_cell.length_a   1.000
_cell.length_b   1.000
_cell.length_c   1.000
_cell.angle_alpha   90.00
_cell.angle_beta   90.00
_cell.angle_gamma   90.00
#
_symmetry.space_group_name_H-M   'P 1'
#
loop_
_entity.id
_entity.type
_entity.pdbx_description
1 polymer ?
#
loop_
_entity_poly.entity_id
_entity_poly.type
_entity_poly.pdbx_seq_one_letter_code
_entity_poly.pdbx_strand_id
1 'polypeptide(L)' 'RYVLYCAGGQRSALAAAVLRDIGFDNVAHLEVGFNGWAEAGGEVEDVSADSKWVKRS' A
#
# COMPACT_ATOMS: atom_id res chain seq x y z
N ARG A 1 4.42 -8.14 11.45
CA ARG A 1 4.71 -6.73 11.13
C ARG A 1 3.75 -6.27 10.05
N TYR A 2 3.04 -5.16 10.25
CA TYR A 2 2.14 -4.55 9.28
C TYR A 2 2.92 -3.56 8.41
N VAL A 3 2.77 -3.65 7.09
CA VAL A 3 3.38 -2.72 6.13
C VAL A 3 2.29 -2.14 5.26
N LEU A 4 2.08 -0.84 5.38
CA LEU A 4 1.05 -0.11 4.64
C LEU A 4 1.67 0.52 3.40
N TYR A 5 0.93 0.58 2.32
CA TYR A 5 1.36 1.29 1.12
C TYR A 5 0.16 1.98 0.48
N CYS A 6 0.43 3.02 -0.29
CA CYS A 6 -0.51 3.63 -1.21
C CYS A 6 0.19 3.83 -2.55
N ALA A 7 -0.41 4.55 -3.51
CA ALA A 7 0.26 4.78 -4.79
C ALA A 7 1.64 5.46 -4.65
N GLY A 8 1.80 6.40 -3.70
CA GLY A 8 3.03 7.19 -3.52
C GLY A 8 3.34 7.57 -2.07
N GLY A 9 3.16 6.65 -1.12
CA GLY A 9 3.62 6.80 0.27
C GLY A 9 2.82 7.67 1.25
N GLN A 10 2.27 8.82 0.83
CA GLN A 10 1.74 9.81 1.78
C GLN A 10 0.54 9.33 2.61
N ARG A 11 -0.44 8.67 1.99
CA ARG A 11 -1.64 8.18 2.68
C ARG A 11 -1.32 7.04 3.67
N SER A 12 -0.38 6.19 3.27
CA SER A 12 0.09 5.08 4.11
C SER A 12 0.91 5.56 5.31
N ALA A 13 1.62 6.68 5.18
CA ALA A 13 2.31 7.30 6.32
C ALA A 13 1.32 7.77 7.40
N LEU A 14 0.25 8.46 6.99
CA LEU A 14 -0.82 8.88 7.91
C LEU A 14 -1.51 7.69 8.58
N ALA A 15 -1.86 6.66 7.80
CA ALA A 15 -2.47 5.45 8.35
C ALA A 15 -1.54 4.73 9.33
N ALA A 16 -0.23 4.68 9.04
CA ALA A 16 0.76 4.10 9.95
C ALA A 16 0.87 4.88 11.27
N ALA A 17 0.80 6.21 11.22
CA ALA A 17 0.78 7.05 12.42
C ALA A 17 -0.45 6.77 13.27
N VAL A 18 -1.65 6.76 12.68
CA VAL A 18 -2.91 6.45 13.39
C VAL A 18 -2.85 5.05 14.01
N LEU A 19 -2.33 4.06 13.31
CA LEU A 19 -2.23 2.71 13.85
C LEU A 19 -1.28 2.62 15.05
N ARG A 20 -0.17 3.38 15.03
CA ARG A 20 0.71 3.49 16.20
C ARG A 20 -0.01 4.16 17.38
N ASP A 21 -0.75 5.23 17.13
CA ASP A 21 -1.48 5.96 18.17
C ASP A 21 -2.56 5.11 18.86
N ILE A 22 -3.17 4.16 18.15
CA ILE A 22 -4.16 3.25 18.73
C ILE A 22 -3.57 1.95 19.29
N GLY A 23 -2.24 1.84 19.39
CA GLY A 23 -1.55 0.75 20.07
C GLY A 23 -1.04 -0.39 19.19
N PHE A 24 -0.88 -0.19 17.88
CA PHE A 24 -0.17 -1.17 17.05
C PHE A 24 1.34 -0.89 17.06
N ASP A 25 2.10 -1.72 17.75
CA ASP A 25 3.56 -1.54 17.91
C ASP A 25 4.38 -1.88 16.66
N ASN A 26 3.85 -2.69 15.76
CA ASN A 26 4.61 -3.29 14.66
C ASN A 26 4.14 -2.81 13.27
N VAL A 27 4.08 -1.49 13.07
CA VAL A 27 3.57 -0.85 11.83
C VAL A 27 4.65 -0.05 11.12
N ALA A 28 4.78 -0.28 9.82
CA ALA A 28 5.61 0.48 8.90
C ALA A 28 4.81 0.87 7.65
N HIS A 29 5.32 1.81 6.86
CA HIS A 29 4.78 2.09 5.53
C HIS A 29 5.88 2.07 4.48
N LEU A 30 5.49 1.78 3.24
CA LEU A 30 6.36 1.89 2.07
C LEU A 30 6.42 3.37 1.64
N GLU A 31 7.59 3.99 1.79
CA GLU A 31 7.77 5.44 1.55
C GLU A 31 7.50 5.84 0.10
N VAL A 32 7.96 5.04 -0.86
CA VAL A 32 7.79 5.31 -2.29
C VAL A 32 6.42 4.85 -2.84
N GLY A 33 5.63 4.14 -2.02
CA GLY A 33 4.36 3.54 -2.44
C GLY A 33 4.51 2.47 -3.52
N PHE A 34 3.37 2.11 -4.12
CA PHE A 34 3.30 1.12 -5.21
C PHE A 34 4.07 1.56 -6.44
N ASN A 35 4.08 2.87 -6.75
CA ASN A 35 4.80 3.38 -7.92
C ASN A 35 6.30 3.09 -7.82
N GLY A 36 6.93 3.41 -6.68
CA GLY A 36 8.35 3.10 -6.51
C GLY A 36 8.65 1.61 -6.38
N TRP A 37 7.70 0.79 -5.92
CA TRP A 37 7.82 -0.67 -5.98
C TRP A 37 7.89 -1.18 -7.42
N ALA A 38 6.99 -0.70 -8.28
CA ALA A 38 6.97 -1.04 -9.70
C ALA A 38 8.24 -0.53 -10.40
N GLU A 39 8.69 0.70 -10.11
CA GLU A 39 9.93 1.27 -10.66
C GLU A 39 11.18 0.51 -10.21
N ALA A 40 11.19 -0.03 -8.99
CA ALA A 40 12.27 -0.88 -8.48
C ALA A 40 12.30 -2.28 -9.11
N GLY A 41 11.40 -2.58 -10.06
CA GLY A 41 11.29 -3.90 -10.68
C GLY A 41 10.68 -4.96 -9.76
N GLY A 42 9.90 -4.53 -8.76
CA GLY A 42 9.13 -5.45 -7.93
C GLY A 42 8.08 -6.21 -8.74
N GLU A 43 7.72 -7.40 -8.27
CA GLU A 43 6.68 -8.20 -8.91
C GLU A 43 5.31 -7.49 -8.81
N VAL A 44 4.64 -7.36 -9.95
CA VAL A 44 3.34 -6.71 -10.09
C VAL A 44 2.47 -7.55 -11.01
N GLU A 45 1.26 -7.85 -10.56
CA GLU A 45 0.24 -8.52 -11.35
C GLU A 45 -0.88 -7.52 -11.71
N ASP A 46 -1.22 -7.42 -12.99
CA ASP A 46 -2.38 -6.66 -13.43
C ASP A 46 -3.63 -7.53 -13.35
N VAL A 47 -4.48 -7.23 -12.37
CA VAL A 47 -5.75 -7.94 -12.12
C VAL A 47 -6.97 -7.18 -12.67
N SER A 48 -6.76 -6.13 -13.46
CA SER A 48 -7.85 -5.27 -13.94
C SER A 48 -8.86 -6.00 -14.84
N ALA A 49 -8.42 -7.05 -15.54
CA ALA A 49 -9.28 -7.85 -16.41
C ALA A 49 -10.16 -8.86 -15.65
N ASP A 50 -9.63 -9.49 -14.60
CA ASP A 50 -10.22 -10.70 -14.00
C ASP A 50 -10.65 -10.53 -12.53
N SER A 51 -10.40 -9.37 -11.93
CA SER A 51 -10.73 -9.14 -10.53
C SER A 51 -12.23 -9.00 -10.30
N LYS A 52 -12.77 -9.86 -9.41
CA LYS A 52 -14.16 -9.77 -8.91
C LYS A 52 -14.49 -8.45 -8.18
N TRP A 53 -13.48 -7.63 -7.88
CA TRP A 53 -13.61 -6.37 -7.16
C TRP A 53 -13.54 -5.14 -8.06
N VAL A 54 -13.26 -5.32 -9.36
CA VAL A 54 -13.32 -4.24 -10.36
C VAL A 54 -14.77 -4.12 -10.84
N LYS A 55 -15.47 -3.06 -10.44
CA LYS A 55 -16.78 -2.73 -11.01
C LYS A 55 -16.59 -2.34 -12.47
N ARG A 56 -16.91 -3.24 -13.39
CA ARG A 56 -17.11 -2.89 -14.80
C ARG A 56 -18.38 -2.04 -14.89
N SER A 57 -18.23 -0.79 -15.33
CA SER A 57 -19.34 0.12 -15.64
C SER A 57 -20.10 -0.35 -16.87
#